data_AF-A0A928N7X0-F1
#
_entry.id   AF-A0A928N7X0-F1
#
_cell.length_a   1.000
_cell.length_b   1.000
_cell.length_c   1.000
_cell.angle_alpha   90.00
_cell.angle_beta   90.00
_cell.angle_gamma   90.00
#
_symmetry.space_group_name_H-M   'P 1'
#
loop_
_entity.id
_entity.type
_entity.pdbx_description
1 polymer ?
#
loop_
_entity_poly.entity_id
_entity_poly.type
_entity_poly.pdbx_seq_one_letter_code
_entity_poly.pdbx_strand_id
1 'polypeptide(L)'
;MQEYVPVANEEVSVGNWIVSILLCAIPCVNLIMLFVWAFGGGAPKSKSNWAKAQLIFLAISVVLSLLVSIVMAIAGVSLMSGTYY
;
A
#
# COMPACT_ATOMS: atom_id res chain seq x y z
N MET A 1 -37.78 23.41 -5.61
CA MET A 1 -36.50 23.10 -6.27
C MET A 1 -35.44 23.14 -5.18
N GLN A 2 -34.77 22.03 -4.86
CA GLN A 2 -33.63 22.11 -3.93
C GLN A 2 -32.50 22.86 -4.62
N GLU A 3 -31.89 23.81 -3.93
CA GLU A 3 -30.76 24.57 -4.44
C GLU A 3 -29.55 23.63 -4.58
N TYR A 4 -29.03 23.50 -5.80
CA TYR A 4 -27.81 22.75 -6.05
C TYR A 4 -26.64 23.55 -5.48
N VAL A 5 -26.27 23.24 -4.24
CA VAL A 5 -24.98 23.68 -3.67
C VAL A 5 -23.89 22.84 -4.32
N PRO A 6 -23.00 23.41 -5.14
CA PRO A 6 -21.90 22.65 -5.73
C PRO A 6 -21.04 22.14 -4.57
N VAL A 7 -20.93 20.82 -4.44
CA VAL A 7 -19.91 20.23 -3.57
C VAL A 7 -18.58 20.67 -4.15
N ALA A 8 -17.84 21.50 -3.41
CA ALA A 8 -16.49 21.89 -3.81
C ALA A 8 -15.69 20.60 -4.02
N ASN A 9 -15.37 20.31 -5.27
CA ASN A 9 -14.67 19.10 -5.65
C ASN A 9 -13.21 19.24 -5.21
N GLU A 10 -12.87 18.68 -4.04
CA GLU A 10 -11.48 18.49 -3.59
C GLU A 10 -10.82 17.36 -4.38
N GLU A 11 -10.90 17.46 -5.70
CA GLU A 11 -10.29 16.53 -6.63
C GLU A 11 -8.77 16.72 -6.59
N VAL A 12 -8.05 15.62 -6.41
CA VAL A 12 -6.59 15.63 -6.49
C VAL A 12 -6.22 15.76 -7.96
N SER A 13 -5.58 16.87 -8.33
CA SER A 13 -5.17 17.12 -9.70
C SER A 13 -4.18 16.05 -10.21
N VAL A 14 -4.17 15.85 -11.54
CA VAL A 14 -3.28 14.87 -12.19
C VAL A 14 -1.80 15.14 -11.86
N GLY A 15 -1.38 16.41 -11.85
CA GLY A 15 -0.01 16.77 -11.46
C GLY A 15 0.34 16.34 -10.03
N ASN A 16 -0.62 16.45 -9.11
CA ASN A 16 -0.43 16.02 -7.73
C ASN A 16 -0.34 14.47 -7.62
N TRP A 17 -1.03 13.73 -8.49
CA TRP A 17 -0.85 12.28 -8.62
C TRP A 17 0.51 11.90 -9.20
N ILE A 18 0.97 12.59 -10.24
CA ILE A 18 2.30 12.36 -10.84
C ILE A 18 3.39 12.52 -9.78
N VAL A 19 3.37 13.60 -9.00
CA VAL A 19 4.33 13.80 -7.90
C VAL A 19 4.22 12.69 -6.86
N SER A 20 3.00 12.24 -6.54
CA SER A 20 2.80 11.15 -5.58
C SER A 20 3.42 9.84 -6.06
N ILE A 21 3.24 9.50 -7.34
CA ILE A 21 3.82 8.32 -7.97
C ILE A 21 5.35 8.41 -8.02
N LEU A 22 5.91 9.58 -8.32
CA LEU A 22 7.35 9.82 -8.30
C LEU A 22 7.95 9.61 -6.91
N LEU A 23 7.29 10.10 -5.85
CA LEU A 23 7.71 9.85 -4.47
C LEU A 23 7.62 8.36 -4.12
N CYS A 24 6.61 7.65 -4.64
CA CYS A 24 6.48 6.21 -4.45
C CYS A 24 7.58 5.38 -5.14
N ALA A 25 8.25 5.93 -6.15
CA ALA A 25 9.39 5.25 -6.80
C ALA A 25 10.61 5.12 -5.89
N ILE A 26 10.71 5.95 -4.84
CA ILE A 26 11.79 5.90 -3.85
C ILE A 26 11.33 5.02 -2.68
N PRO A 27 11.89 3.83 -2.44
CA PRO A 27 11.32 2.85 -1.50
C PRO A 27 11.11 3.37 -0.07
N CYS A 28 12.12 4.05 0.51
CA CYS A 28 12.05 4.56 1.87
C CYS A 28 11.08 5.74 1.99
N VAL A 29 11.09 6.65 1.00
CA VAL A 29 10.22 7.83 0.99
C VAL A 29 8.77 7.40 0.77
N ASN A 30 8.52 6.42 -0.10
CA ASN A 30 7.20 5.84 -0.34
C ASN A 30 6.53 5.44 0.97
N LEU A 31 7.20 4.59 1.77
CA LEU A 31 6.66 4.11 3.04
C LEU A 31 6.35 5.28 3.99
N ILE A 32 7.28 6.22 4.18
CA ILE A 32 7.07 7.37 5.06
C ILE A 32 5.90 8.22 4.57
N MET A 33 5.83 8.52 3.27
CA MET A 33 4.76 9.33 2.69
C MET A 33 3.39 8.66 2.79
N LEU A 34 3.31 7.32 2.71
CA LEU A 34 2.07 6.60 2.95
C LEU A 34 1.55 6.82 4.38
N PHE A 35 2.41 6.79 5.40
CA PHE A 35 2.01 7.11 6.77
C PHE A 35 1.60 8.58 6.92
N VAL A 36 2.37 9.50 6.32
CA VAL A 36 2.07 10.95 6.35
C VAL A 36 0.73 11.24 5.69
N TRP A 37 0.39 10.60 4.56
CA TRP A 37 -0.91 10.82 3.91
C TRP A 37 -2.06 10.06 4.57
N ALA A 38 -1.81 8.87 5.12
CA ALA A 38 -2.83 8.08 5.79
C ALA A 38 -3.27 8.72 7.12
N PHE A 39 -2.34 9.32 7.86
CA PHE A 39 -2.57 9.80 9.23
C PHE A 39 -2.32 11.30 9.42
N GLY A 40 -1.64 11.96 8.50
CA GLY A 40 -1.44 13.41 8.53
C GLY A 40 -2.66 14.14 8.02
N GLY A 41 -3.22 15.03 8.85
CA GLY A 41 -4.47 15.76 8.57
C GLY A 41 -4.42 16.78 7.42
N GLY A 42 -3.32 16.87 6.67
CA GLY A 42 -3.13 17.82 5.58
C GLY A 42 -3.32 17.25 4.16
N ALA A 43 -3.56 15.94 4.02
CA ALA A 43 -3.75 15.32 2.70
C ALA A 43 -5.23 15.35 2.27
N PRO A 44 -5.52 15.57 0.96
CA PRO A 44 -6.87 15.43 0.44
C PRO A 44 -7.47 14.06 0.77
N LYS A 45 -8.77 14.00 1.04
CA LYS A 45 -9.45 12.78 1.52
C LYS A 45 -9.23 11.56 0.62
N SER A 46 -9.25 11.76 -0.70
CA SER A 46 -8.99 10.71 -1.69
C SER A 46 -7.55 10.18 -1.61
N LYS A 47 -6.55 11.05 -1.45
CA LYS A 47 -5.15 10.65 -1.27
C LYS A 47 -4.92 9.94 0.06
N SER A 48 -5.54 10.41 1.14
CA SER A 48 -5.46 9.74 2.44
C SER A 48 -6.06 8.33 2.42
N ASN A 49 -7.22 8.17 1.78
CA ASN A 49 -7.84 6.86 1.62
C ASN A 49 -7.00 5.91 0.75
N TRP A 50 -6.43 6.42 -0.34
CA TRP A 50 -5.51 5.65 -1.17
C TRP A 50 -4.28 5.18 -0.36
N ALA A 51 -3.68 6.07 0.44
CA ALA A 51 -2.54 5.71 1.27
C ALA A 51 -2.88 4.63 2.32
N LYS A 52 -4.05 4.71 2.95
CA LYS A 52 -4.56 3.66 3.86
C LYS A 52 -4.74 2.32 3.14
N ALA A 53 -5.28 2.33 1.92
CA ALA A 53 -5.43 1.11 1.12
C ALA A 53 -4.08 0.48 0.78
N GLN A 54 -3.06 1.28 0.42
CA GLN A 54 -1.71 0.78 0.19
C GLN A 54 -1.09 0.13 1.44
N LEU A 55 -1.29 0.72 2.62
CA LEU A 55 -0.83 0.13 3.88
C LEU A 55 -1.52 -1.21 4.19
N ILE A 56 -2.82 -1.33 3.88
CA ILE A 56 -3.55 -2.60 4.02
C ILE A 56 -2.98 -3.66 3.06
N PHE A 57 -2.74 -3.30 1.79
CA PHE A 57 -2.12 -4.21 0.83
C PHE A 57 -0.71 -4.64 1.26
N LEU A 58 0.07 -3.73 1.84
CA LEU A 58 1.39 -4.05 2.41
C LEU A 58 1.27 -5.05 3.56
N ALA A 59 0.31 -4.87 4.47
CA ALA A 59 0.08 -5.82 5.56
C ALA A 59 -0.33 -7.19 5.03
N ILE A 60 -1.24 -7.23 4.05
CA ILE A 60 -1.67 -8.47 3.39
C ILE A 60 -0.49 -9.16 2.71
N SER A 61 0.35 -8.42 1.98
CA SER A 61 1.50 -9.00 1.26
C SER A 61 2.52 -9.61 2.21
N VAL A 62 2.76 -8.99 3.37
CA VAL A 62 3.62 -9.55 4.43
C VAL A 62 3.05 -10.88 4.95
N VAL A 63 1.75 -10.92 5.28
CA VAL A 63 1.11 -12.14 5.79
C VAL A 63 1.16 -13.26 4.74
N LEU A 64 0.81 -12.96 3.48
CA LEU A 64 0.86 -13.95 2.40
C LEU A 64 2.28 -14.45 2.15
N SER A 65 3.27 -13.56 2.16
CA SER A 65 4.68 -13.93 1.96
C SER A 65 5.17 -14.85 3.08
N LEU A 66 4.76 -14.58 4.33
CA LEU A 66 5.08 -15.44 5.45
C LEU A 66 4.47 -16.84 5.29
N LEU A 67 3.18 -16.93 4.93
CA LEU A 67 2.52 -18.23 4.71
C LEU A 67 3.20 -19.03 3.59
N VAL A 68 3.49 -18.40 2.46
CA VAL A 68 4.21 -19.03 1.35
C VAL A 68 5.60 -19.49 1.79
N SER A 69 6.33 -18.67 2.54
CA SER A 69 7.68 -19.02 3.01
C SER A 69 7.67 -20.25 3.93
N ILE A 70 6.66 -20.40 4.79
CA ILE A 70 6.51 -21.57 5.67
C ILE A 70 6.26 -22.83 4.84
N VAL A 71 5.34 -22.77 3.88
CA VAL A 71 5.03 -23.90 2.99
C VAL A 71 6.28 -24.31 2.20
N MET A 72 7.01 -23.33 1.64
CA MET A 72 8.25 -23.57 0.90
C MET A 72 9.35 -24.14 1.79
N ALA A 73 9.48 -23.70 3.04
CA ALA A 73 10.46 -24.22 3.99
C ALA A 73 10.17 -25.69 4.34
N ILE A 74 8.91 -26.06 4.61
CA ILE A 74 8.51 -27.44 4.90
C ILE A 74 8.77 -28.35 3.68
N ALA A 75 8.40 -27.88 2.48
CA ALA A 75 8.66 -28.60 1.25
C ALA A 75 10.17 -28.78 1.00
N GLY A 76 10.97 -27.73 1.19
CA GLY A 76 12.42 -27.76 1.05
C GLY A 76 13.09 -28.76 1.99
N VAL A 77 12.70 -28.78 3.27
CA VAL A 77 13.22 -29.75 4.26
C VAL A 77 12.86 -31.19 3.87
N SER A 78 11.65 -31.42 3.39
CA SER A 78 11.18 -32.75 2.96
C SER A 78 11.93 -33.29 1.73
N LEU A 79 12.30 -32.39 0.80
CA LEU A 79 13.12 -32.75 -0.36
C LEU A 79 14.56 -33.07 0.05
N MET A 80 15.13 -32.32 1.00
CA MET A 80 16.48 -32.56 1.50
C MET A 80 16.57 -33.87 2.28
N SER A 81 15.61 -34.19 3.14
CA SER A 81 15.64 -35.45 3.91
C SER A 81 15.55 -36.70 3.02
N GLY A 82 14.83 -36.64 1.89
CA GLY A 82 14.75 -37.72 0.91
C GLY A 82 16.04 -37.99 0.14
N THR A 83 17.01 -37.07 0.16
CA THR A 83 18.33 -37.24 -0.50
C THR A 83 19.41 -37.83 0.41
N TYR A 84 19.16 -37.92 1.73
CA TYR A 84 20.13 -38.42 2.72
C TYR A 84 19.90 -39.89 3.14
N TYR A 85 18.98 -40.58 2.48
CA TYR A 85 18.73 -42.03 2.56
C TYR A 85 18.78 -42.62 1.16
#